data_AF-A0A2G8KUL2-F1
#
_entry.id   AF-A0A2G8KUL2-F1
#
_cell.length_a   1.000
_cell.length_b   1.000
_cell.length_c   1.000
_cell.angle_alpha   90.00
_cell.angle_beta   90.00
_cell.angle_gamma   90.00
#
_symmetry.space_group_name_H-M   'P 1'
#
loop_
_entity.id
_entity.type
_entity.pdbx_description
1 polymer ?
#
loop_
_entity_poly.entity_id
_entity_poly.type
_entity_poly.pdbx_seq_one_letter_code
_entity_poly.pdbx_strand_id
1 'polypeptide(L)'
;MVEDPGLSEGDKRSRLAESLAPPALSIYRKAAQTLGFCVSAEELLSQLGEAFGVACEVEDLLSLFRDTYQEAGEKPSYLARLEDRLNQAVQFGGVPYGDIDRLRLSQYVRG
;
A
#
# COMPACT_ATOMS: atom_id res chain seq x y z
N MET A 1 0.31 9.26 -14.04
CA MET A 1 1.20 10.34 -13.54
C MET A 1 2.66 9.93 -13.69
N VAL A 2 3.07 8.80 -13.13
CA VAL A 2 4.40 8.20 -13.39
C VAL A 2 4.35 7.24 -14.60
N GLU A 3 3.24 6.51 -14.74
CA GLU A 3 2.99 5.57 -15.84
C GLU A 3 2.54 6.23 -17.16
N ASP A 4 2.50 7.57 -17.24
CA ASP A 4 2.06 8.26 -18.45
C ASP A 4 3.17 8.24 -19.51
N PRO A 5 2.98 7.55 -20.66
CA PRO A 5 4.01 7.43 -21.69
C PRO A 5 4.24 8.72 -22.46
N GLY A 6 3.35 9.71 -22.35
CA GLY A 6 3.46 11.00 -23.04
C GLY A 6 4.32 12.05 -22.32
N LEU A 7 4.79 11.77 -21.10
CA LEU A 7 5.56 12.72 -20.28
C LEU A 7 7.05 12.37 -20.25
N SER A 8 7.91 13.40 -20.24
CA SER A 8 9.33 13.19 -19.98
C SER A 8 9.57 12.79 -18.52
N GLU A 9 10.69 12.13 -18.23
CA GLU A 9 11.06 11.81 -16.83
C GLU A 9 11.21 13.07 -15.97
N GLY A 10 11.62 14.20 -16.56
CA GLY A 10 11.63 15.50 -15.88
C GLY A 10 10.22 15.93 -15.46
N ASP A 11 9.26 15.84 -16.36
CA ASP A 11 7.86 16.22 -16.08
C ASP A 11 7.21 15.30 -15.06
N LYS A 12 7.45 13.99 -15.15
CA LYS A 12 6.96 13.00 -14.18
C LYS A 12 7.49 13.29 -12.78
N ARG A 13 8.79 13.60 -12.65
CA ARG A 13 9.42 13.97 -11.38
C ARG A 13 8.86 15.27 -10.81
N SER A 14 8.68 16.30 -11.63
CA SER A 14 8.11 17.57 -11.19
C SER A 14 6.68 17.39 -10.68
N ARG A 15 5.83 16.68 -11.42
CA ARG A 15 4.46 16.38 -11.00
C ARG A 15 4.40 15.53 -9.73
N LEU A 16 5.29 14.55 -9.61
CA LEU A 16 5.43 13.77 -8.39
C LEU A 16 5.78 14.67 -7.20
N ALA A 17 6.78 15.53 -7.33
CA ALA A 17 7.16 16.48 -6.27
C ALA A 17 6.02 17.45 -5.89
N GLU A 18 5.26 17.96 -6.88
CA GLU A 18 4.12 18.86 -6.66
C GLU A 18 2.95 18.19 -5.91
N SER A 19 2.79 16.87 -6.06
CA SER A 19 1.75 16.10 -5.38
C SER A 19 2.04 15.84 -3.89
N LEU A 20 3.26 16.11 -3.43
CA LEU A 20 3.73 15.73 -2.10
C LEU A 20 3.70 16.90 -1.12
N ALA A 21 3.12 16.66 0.06
CA ALA A 21 3.26 17.51 1.23
C ALA A 21 4.42 17.05 2.13
N PRO A 22 4.94 17.90 3.03
CA PRO A 22 5.81 17.43 4.12
C PRO A 22 5.08 16.39 4.99
N PRO A 23 5.75 15.32 5.47
CA PRO A 23 7.18 15.01 5.37
C PRO A 23 7.62 14.30 4.08
N ALA A 24 6.68 13.84 3.24
CA ALA A 24 7.00 13.04 2.05
C ALA A 24 7.86 13.81 1.04
N LEU A 25 7.59 15.10 0.83
CA LEU A 25 8.42 15.96 -0.03
C LEU A 25 9.88 16.05 0.45
N SER A 26 10.11 16.02 1.76
CA SER A 26 11.47 16.06 2.34
C SER A 26 12.24 14.78 2.04
N ILE A 27 11.59 13.62 2.15
CA ILE A 27 12.17 12.32 1.82
C ILE A 27 12.46 12.23 0.31
N TYR A 28 11.50 12.65 -0.52
CA TYR A 28 11.69 12.73 -1.98
C TYR A 28 12.94 13.55 -2.35
N ARG A 29 13.10 14.74 -1.79
CA ARG A 29 14.27 15.61 -2.06
C ARG A 29 15.58 14.94 -1.63
N LYS A 30 15.60 14.28 -0.47
CA LYS A 30 16.78 13.55 0.02
C LYS A 30 17.13 12.36 -0.88
N ALA A 31 16.13 11.60 -1.34
CA ALA A 31 16.30 10.49 -2.27
C ALA A 31 16.85 10.98 -3.62
N ALA A 32 16.27 12.04 -4.18
CA ALA A 32 16.74 12.64 -5.44
C ALA A 32 18.19 13.14 -5.36
N GLN A 33 18.60 13.70 -4.21
CA GLN A 33 20.00 14.10 -3.99
C GLN A 33 20.95 12.92 -3.87
N THR A 34 20.53 11.85 -3.18
CA THR A 34 21.37 10.67 -2.94
C THR A 34 21.55 9.81 -4.19
N LEU A 35 20.48 9.63 -4.97
CA LEU A 35 20.46 8.77 -6.17
C LEU A 35 21.00 9.48 -7.43
N GLY A 36 21.06 10.81 -7.41
CA GLY A 36 21.67 11.62 -8.47
C GLY A 36 20.72 11.97 -9.63
N PHE A 37 21.27 12.61 -10.67
CA PHE A 37 20.48 13.28 -11.72
C PHE A 37 19.69 12.34 -12.65
N CYS A 38 20.14 11.09 -12.79
CA CYS A 38 19.55 10.09 -13.67
C CYS A 38 18.42 9.28 -13.03
N VAL A 39 18.09 9.53 -11.76
CA VAL A 39 17.01 8.82 -11.07
C VAL A 39 15.67 9.09 -11.76
N SER A 40 14.93 8.01 -12.01
CA SER A 40 13.60 8.02 -12.61
C SER A 40 12.52 8.43 -11.60
N ALA A 41 11.34 8.79 -12.09
CA ALA A 41 10.19 9.04 -11.21
C ALA A 41 9.72 7.77 -10.48
N GLU A 42 9.90 6.59 -11.09
CA GLU A 42 9.56 5.29 -10.50
C GLU A 42 10.46 4.92 -9.32
N GLU A 43 11.78 5.11 -9.44
CA GLU A 43 12.71 4.86 -8.34
C GLU A 43 12.44 5.77 -7.15
N LEU A 44 12.11 7.04 -7.39
CA LEU A 44 11.74 7.97 -6.33
C LEU A 44 10.40 7.59 -5.67
N LEU A 45 9.45 7.08 -6.46
CA LEU A 45 8.19 6.55 -5.93
C LEU A 45 8.44 5.30 -5.06
N SER A 46 9.35 4.41 -5.48
CA SER A 46 9.76 3.23 -4.70
C SER A 46 10.36 3.63 -3.35
N GLN A 47 11.23 4.64 -3.32
CA GLN A 47 11.80 5.16 -2.07
C GLN A 47 10.75 5.74 -1.12
N LEU A 48 9.72 6.40 -1.67
CA LEU A 48 8.57 6.83 -0.88
C LEU A 48 7.76 5.62 -0.37
N GLY A 49 7.59 4.59 -1.19
CA GLY A 49 6.99 3.32 -0.81
C GLY A 49 7.75 2.62 0.32
N GLU A 50 9.08 2.63 0.31
CA GLU A 50 9.90 2.08 1.40
C GLU A 50 9.79 2.91 2.68
N ALA A 51 9.72 4.23 2.58
CA ALA A 51 9.68 5.12 3.74
C ALA A 51 8.29 5.24 4.40
N PHE A 52 7.22 5.13 3.61
CA PHE A 52 5.83 5.29 4.08
C PHE A 52 4.98 4.02 3.93
N GLY A 53 5.50 2.98 3.30
CA GLY A 53 4.83 1.71 3.16
C GLY A 53 4.56 1.06 4.51
N VAL A 54 3.63 0.12 4.48
CA VAL A 54 3.34 -0.72 5.64
C VAL A 54 4.58 -1.59 5.90
N ALA A 55 5.25 -1.36 7.02
CA ALA A 55 6.41 -2.13 7.48
C ALA A 55 6.01 -3.52 8.05
N CYS A 56 4.96 -4.12 7.50
CA CYS A 56 4.51 -5.45 7.90
C CYS A 56 4.78 -6.42 6.77
N GLU A 57 5.30 -7.59 7.11
CA GLU A 57 5.47 -8.65 6.14
C GLU A 57 4.09 -9.12 5.66
N VAL A 58 4.04 -9.70 4.46
CA VAL A 58 2.79 -10.22 3.88
C VAL A 58 2.10 -11.23 4.82
N GLU A 59 2.89 -12.01 5.54
CA GLU A 59 2.39 -12.99 6.52
C GLU A 59 1.78 -12.31 7.76
N ASP A 60 2.30 -11.16 8.18
CA ASP A 60 1.72 -10.36 9.26
C ASP A 60 0.35 -9.80 8.84
N LEU A 61 0.22 -9.32 7.60
CA LEU A 61 -1.05 -8.84 7.05
C LEU A 61 -2.10 -9.95 6.98
N LEU A 62 -1.69 -11.15 6.57
CA LEU A 62 -2.55 -12.34 6.57
C LEU A 62 -2.95 -12.76 7.99
N SER A 63 -2.03 -12.67 8.95
CA SER A 63 -2.30 -12.97 10.36
C SER A 63 -3.28 -11.95 10.94
N LEU A 64 -3.08 -10.66 10.68
CA LEU A 64 -4.03 -9.60 11.06
C LEU A 64 -5.43 -9.83 10.50
N PHE A 65 -5.53 -10.25 9.24
CA PHE A 65 -6.81 -10.64 8.64
C PHE A 65 -7.44 -11.83 9.40
N ARG A 66 -6.69 -12.92 9.61
CA ARG A 66 -7.14 -14.13 10.32
C ARG A 66 -7.48 -13.91 11.79
N ASP A 67 -6.90 -12.88 12.40
CA ASP A 67 -7.15 -12.49 13.78
C ASP A 67 -8.24 -11.41 13.89
N THR A 68 -8.90 -11.08 12.78
CA THR A 68 -10.08 -10.21 12.78
C THR A 68 -11.31 -11.02 13.07
N TYR A 69 -11.83 -10.85 14.28
CA TYR A 69 -13.08 -11.43 14.74
C TYR A 69 -14.07 -10.32 15.10
N GLN A 70 -15.35 -10.66 15.15
CA GLN A 70 -16.35 -9.77 15.70
C GLN A 70 -16.17 -9.68 17.22
N GLU A 71 -16.00 -8.47 17.75
CA GLU A 71 -15.91 -8.30 19.20
C GLU A 71 -17.30 -8.41 19.87
N ALA A 72 -17.31 -8.77 21.16
CA ALA A 72 -18.56 -8.93 21.91
C ALA A 72 -19.35 -7.60 21.96
N GLY A 73 -20.54 -7.59 21.39
CA GLY A 73 -21.38 -6.37 21.29
C GLY A 73 -21.02 -5.45 20.14
N GLU A 74 -20.05 -5.82 19.30
CA GLU A 74 -19.72 -5.07 18.10
C GLU A 74 -20.82 -5.19 17.05
N LYS A 75 -21.08 -4.08 16.35
CA LYS A 75 -22.03 -4.04 15.24
C LYS A 75 -21.43 -4.76 13.99
N PRO A 76 -22.27 -5.10 12.99
CA PRO A 76 -21.80 -5.66 11.71
C PRO A 76 -20.81 -4.76 10.94
N SER A 77 -20.53 -3.54 11.41
CA SER A 77 -19.45 -2.70 10.93
C SER A 77 -18.06 -3.34 11.00
N TYR A 78 -17.86 -4.38 11.83
CA TYR A 78 -16.60 -5.13 11.85
C TYR A 78 -16.22 -5.71 10.47
N LEU A 79 -17.21 -5.98 9.61
CA LEU A 79 -16.99 -6.46 8.25
C LEU A 79 -16.21 -5.47 7.39
N ALA A 80 -16.36 -4.17 7.62
CA ALA A 80 -15.56 -3.17 6.93
C ALA A 80 -14.08 -3.29 7.34
N ARG A 81 -13.79 -3.45 8.63
CA ARG A 81 -12.43 -3.68 9.15
C ARG A 81 -11.83 -4.98 8.62
N LEU A 82 -12.63 -6.05 8.54
CA LEU A 82 -12.23 -7.33 7.96
C LEU A 82 -11.85 -7.18 6.48
N GLU A 83 -12.69 -6.47 5.72
CA GLU A 83 -12.48 -6.22 4.29
C GLU A 83 -11.24 -5.34 4.04
N ASP A 84 -11.02 -4.30 4.85
CA ASP A 84 -9.82 -3.46 4.76
C ASP A 84 -8.54 -4.27 4.94
N ARG A 85 -8.52 -5.18 5.92
CA ARG A 85 -7.37 -6.07 6.18
C ARG A 85 -7.16 -7.08 5.05
N LEU A 86 -8.23 -7.62 4.47
CA LEU A 86 -8.14 -8.51 3.32
C LEU A 86 -7.57 -7.78 2.10
N ASN A 87 -8.04 -6.57 1.83
CA ASN A 87 -7.56 -5.75 0.71
C ASN A 87 -6.08 -5.40 0.84
N GLN A 88 -5.61 -5.10 2.06
CA GLN A 88 -4.18 -4.95 2.33
C GLN A 88 -3.42 -6.24 1.99
N ALA A 89 -3.84 -7.40 2.49
CA ALA A 89 -3.18 -8.66 2.19
C ALA A 89 -3.14 -8.98 0.68
N VAL A 90 -4.21 -8.66 -0.06
CA VAL A 90 -4.27 -8.81 -1.53
C VAL A 90 -3.29 -7.84 -2.21
N GLN A 91 -3.29 -6.57 -1.82
CA GLN A 91 -2.44 -5.53 -2.42
C GLN A 91 -0.95 -5.85 -2.30
N PHE A 92 -0.53 -6.45 -1.18
CA PHE A 92 0.86 -6.86 -0.94
C PHE A 92 1.16 -8.30 -1.44
N GLY A 93 0.25 -8.93 -2.19
CA GLY A 93 0.48 -10.21 -2.85
C GLY A 93 0.34 -11.44 -1.95
N GLY A 94 -0.23 -11.30 -0.75
CA GLY A 94 -0.45 -12.41 0.19
C GLY A 94 -1.64 -13.30 -0.13
N VAL A 95 -2.53 -12.85 -1.01
CA VAL A 95 -3.73 -13.59 -1.39
C VAL A 95 -3.85 -13.62 -2.92
N PRO A 96 -3.92 -14.80 -3.55
CA PRO A 96 -4.26 -14.90 -4.97
C PRO A 96 -5.68 -14.36 -5.20
N TYR A 97 -5.89 -13.61 -6.29
CA TYR A 97 -7.21 -13.03 -6.61
C TYR A 97 -8.35 -14.07 -6.63
N GLY A 98 -8.06 -15.31 -7.06
CA GLY A 98 -9.05 -16.40 -7.09
C GLY A 98 -9.45 -16.95 -5.71
N ASP A 99 -8.68 -16.65 -4.67
CA ASP A 99 -8.90 -17.17 -3.31
C ASP A 99 -9.57 -16.13 -2.38
N ILE A 100 -9.74 -14.87 -2.83
CA ILE A 100 -10.27 -13.75 -2.01
C ILE A 100 -11.63 -14.11 -1.43
N ASP A 101 -12.61 -14.48 -2.26
CA ASP A 101 -13.97 -14.76 -1.81
C ASP A 101 -14.03 -15.98 -0.89
N ARG A 102 -13.17 -16.99 -1.14
CA ARG A 102 -13.05 -18.16 -0.27
C ARG A 102 -12.54 -17.76 1.11
N LEU A 103 -11.48 -16.95 1.16
CA LEU A 103 -10.90 -16.48 2.43
C LEU A 103 -11.87 -15.59 3.19
N ARG A 104 -12.53 -14.65 2.51
CA ARG A 104 -13.57 -13.77 3.09
C ARG A 104 -14.66 -14.59 3.77
N LEU A 105 -15.24 -15.56 3.06
CA LEU A 105 -16.28 -16.43 3.61
C LEU A 105 -15.75 -17.29 4.77
N SER A 106 -14.53 -17.83 4.65
CA SER A 106 -13.96 -18.68 5.70
C SER A 106 -13.74 -17.92 7.02
N GLN A 107 -13.30 -16.65 6.94
CA GLN A 107 -13.08 -15.84 8.13
C GLN A 107 -14.38 -15.36 8.73
N TYR A 108 -15.35 -14.96 7.90
CA TYR A 108 -16.71 -14.61 8.36
C TYR A 108 -17.39 -15.76 9.13
N VAL A 109 -17.25 -17.00 8.65
CA VAL A 109 -17.81 -18.17 9.33
C VAL A 109 -17.11 -18.47 10.66
N ARG A 110 -15.83 -18.09 10.81
CA ARG A 110 -15.11 -18.24 12.09
C ARG A 110 -15.54 -17.22 13.14
N GLY A 111 -16.06 -16.06 12.72
CA GLY A 111 -16.69 -15.04 13.57
C GLY A 111 -15.89 -13.77 13.68
#